data_AF-A0A6I2IG86-F1
#
_entry.id   AF-A0A6I2IG86-F1
#
_cell.length_a   1.000
_cell.length_b   1.000
_cell.length_c   1.000
_cell.angle_alpha   90.00
_cell.angle_beta   90.00
_cell.angle_gamma   90.00
#
_symmetry.space_group_name_H-M   'P 1'
#
loop_
_entity.id
_entity.type
_entity.pdbx_description
1 polymer ?
#
loop_
_entity_poly.entity_id
_entity_poly.type
_entity_poly.pdbx_seq_one_letter_code
_entity_poly.pdbx_strand_id
1 'polypeptide(L)'
;MQIVKHSACALFFAVLSFTAAAHPHSFISLKTEIVADETHLSGLKMRWTMDEITSADLLYDAGNAKPGDEVWKKLAAEVMANVLGQHYFTEFWHNGQKVKFLNRPTVYGMERDGHQAVLTFILPLAQPQPLAGQKYIFSTFDPSYYVDMSYAEEKDATLPSALQKRCKIAVHTPQPSEETLNFALSLDKADAPPEDMDLGKQFAQQVTVQCQ
;
A
#
# COMPACT_ATOMS: atom_id res chain seq x y z
N MET A 1 30.43 -0.38 -58.38
CA MET A 1 30.93 0.30 -57.18
C MET A 1 29.72 0.66 -56.33
N GLN A 2 29.64 0.10 -55.11
CA GLN A 2 28.79 0.44 -53.95
C GLN A 2 27.26 0.34 -54.19
N ILE A 3 26.49 -0.43 -53.40
CA ILE A 3 26.13 -0.16 -52.00
C ILE A 3 25.77 -1.49 -51.32
N VAL A 4 26.55 -1.94 -50.33
CA VAL A 4 26.10 -2.94 -49.35
C VAL A 4 26.69 -2.57 -47.99
N LYS A 5 26.04 -1.68 -47.24
CA LYS A 5 26.36 -1.41 -45.82
C LYS A 5 25.15 -0.85 -45.06
N HIS A 6 24.01 -1.55 -45.04
CA HIS A 6 22.90 -1.18 -44.14
C HIS A 6 22.21 -2.38 -43.45
N SER A 7 22.76 -3.59 -43.54
CA SER A 7 22.12 -4.78 -42.92
C SER A 7 22.74 -5.23 -41.60
N ALA A 8 23.89 -4.66 -41.18
CA ALA A 8 24.55 -5.08 -39.95
C ALA A 8 23.98 -4.41 -38.67
N CYS A 9 23.31 -3.26 -38.78
CA CYS A 9 22.72 -2.58 -37.62
C CYS A 9 21.36 -3.16 -37.19
N ALA A 10 20.58 -3.74 -38.12
CA ALA A 10 19.25 -4.26 -37.79
C ALA A 10 19.30 -5.57 -36.97
N LEU A 11 20.35 -6.38 -37.11
CA LEU A 11 20.50 -7.62 -36.36
C LEU A 11 20.96 -7.42 -34.90
N PHE A 12 21.48 -6.24 -34.56
CA PHE A 12 22.02 -6.00 -33.20
C PHE A 12 20.94 -5.67 -32.17
N PHE A 13 19.75 -5.23 -32.58
CA PHE A 13 18.65 -4.89 -31.67
C PHE A 13 17.74 -6.08 -31.29
N ALA A 14 17.86 -7.22 -31.96
CA ALA A 14 16.99 -8.38 -31.72
C ALA A 14 17.40 -9.25 -30.51
N VAL A 15 18.49 -8.91 -29.80
CA VAL A 15 19.07 -9.75 -28.72
C VAL A 15 18.98 -9.10 -27.33
N LEU A 16 18.34 -7.95 -27.21
CA LEU A 16 18.09 -7.29 -25.92
C LEU A 16 16.73 -7.69 -25.34
N SER A 17 16.50 -9.00 -25.18
CA SER A 17 15.40 -9.49 -24.35
C SER A 17 15.87 -9.40 -22.90
N PHE A 18 15.74 -8.21 -22.30
CA PHE A 18 15.88 -8.09 -20.85
C PHE A 18 14.78 -8.93 -20.20
N THR A 19 15.15 -9.76 -19.23
CA THR A 19 14.18 -10.31 -18.29
C THR A 19 13.56 -9.13 -17.57
N ALA A 20 12.31 -8.80 -17.88
CA ALA A 20 11.55 -7.87 -17.08
C ALA A 20 11.46 -8.48 -15.68
N ALA A 21 12.00 -7.78 -14.68
CA ALA A 21 11.69 -8.08 -13.30
C ALA A 21 10.22 -7.71 -13.13
N ALA A 22 9.37 -8.73 -13.05
CA ALA A 22 7.98 -8.54 -12.72
C ALA A 22 7.76 -9.08 -11.29
N HIS A 23 6.74 -8.52 -10.66
CA HIS A 23 6.53 -8.38 -9.21
C HIS A 23 7.40 -7.33 -8.50
N PRO A 24 6.76 -6.30 -7.91
CA PRO A 24 5.30 -6.04 -7.91
C PRO A 24 4.78 -5.57 -9.28
N HIS A 25 3.48 -5.77 -9.56
CA HIS A 25 2.79 -5.35 -10.81
C HIS A 25 2.04 -4.02 -10.67
N SER A 26 1.74 -3.63 -9.44
CA SER A 26 1.06 -2.38 -9.09
C SER A 26 1.71 -1.79 -7.85
N PHE A 27 1.66 -0.47 -7.71
CA PHE A 27 2.22 0.25 -6.59
C PHE A 27 1.17 1.15 -5.94
N ILE A 28 1.14 1.16 -4.62
CA ILE A 28 0.33 2.06 -3.79
C ILE A 28 1.25 2.79 -2.82
N SER A 29 1.37 4.10 -2.99
CA SER A 29 2.05 4.95 -2.02
C SER A 29 1.14 5.25 -0.82
N LEU A 30 1.62 4.90 0.37
CA LEU A 30 0.92 4.99 1.63
C LEU A 30 1.21 6.31 2.35
N LYS A 31 0.15 6.92 2.89
CA LYS A 31 0.24 7.85 4.02
C LYS A 31 -0.73 7.44 5.11
N THR A 32 -0.29 7.53 6.36
CA THR A 32 -1.08 7.11 7.52
C THR A 32 -0.96 8.13 8.64
N GLU A 33 -2.10 8.53 9.19
CA GLU A 33 -2.19 9.36 10.39
C GLU A 33 -2.87 8.53 11.50
N ILE A 34 -2.27 8.47 12.68
CA ILE A 34 -2.91 7.83 13.84
C ILE A 34 -4.14 8.63 14.26
N VAL A 35 -5.31 7.97 14.35
CA VAL A 35 -6.53 8.57 14.86
C VAL A 35 -6.61 8.29 16.35
N ALA A 36 -6.46 9.33 17.17
CA ALA A 36 -6.40 9.20 18.62
C ALA A 36 -6.86 10.47 19.32
N ASP A 37 -7.36 10.32 20.55
CA ASP A 37 -7.41 11.39 21.54
C ASP A 37 -6.12 11.40 22.39
N GLU A 38 -6.08 12.17 23.48
CA GLU A 38 -4.89 12.27 24.34
C GLU A 38 -4.51 10.95 25.05
N THR A 39 -5.47 10.03 25.19
CA THR A 39 -5.40 8.84 26.03
C THR A 39 -5.61 7.54 25.25
N HIS A 40 -6.34 7.56 24.14
CA HIS A 40 -6.72 6.37 23.38
C HIS A 40 -6.48 6.52 21.88
N LEU A 41 -5.93 5.47 21.29
CA LEU A 41 -5.85 5.24 19.85
C LEU A 41 -7.14 4.56 19.38
N SER A 42 -7.81 5.14 18.40
CA SER A 42 -9.12 4.68 17.91
C SER A 42 -9.10 4.19 16.46
N GLY A 43 -8.05 4.47 15.69
CA GLY A 43 -7.95 4.00 14.31
C GLY A 43 -6.75 4.53 13.54
N LEU A 44 -6.77 4.26 12.25
CA LEU A 44 -5.80 4.76 11.28
C LEU A 44 -6.55 5.55 10.20
N LYS A 45 -6.07 6.74 9.87
CA LYS A 45 -6.54 7.49 8.71
C LYS A 45 -5.55 7.26 7.59
N MET A 46 -6.02 6.61 6.54
CA MET A 46 -5.21 6.10 5.44
C MET A 46 -5.44 6.96 4.21
N ARG A 47 -4.38 7.23 3.47
CA ARG A 47 -4.41 7.77 2.11
C ARG A 47 -3.53 6.90 1.22
N TRP A 48 -4.14 6.29 0.22
CA TRP A 48 -3.51 5.38 -0.73
C TRP A 48 -3.50 6.03 -2.10
N THR A 49 -2.31 6.25 -2.64
CA THR A 49 -2.11 6.82 -3.99
C THR A 49 -1.70 5.69 -4.91
N MET A 50 -2.56 5.35 -5.85
CA MET A 50 -2.26 4.30 -6.83
C MET A 50 -1.28 4.84 -7.88
N ASP A 51 -0.44 3.98 -8.44
CA ASP A 51 0.37 4.33 -9.60
C ASP A 51 -0.48 4.72 -10.82
N GLU A 52 0.15 5.30 -11.83
CA GLU A 52 -0.55 5.82 -13.02
C GLU A 52 -1.24 4.70 -13.82
N ILE A 53 -0.67 3.49 -13.85
CA ILE A 53 -1.21 2.37 -14.62
C ILE A 53 -2.50 1.86 -13.97
N THR A 54 -2.47 1.59 -12.67
CA THR A 54 -3.61 1.16 -11.87
C THR A 54 -4.69 2.25 -11.82
N SER A 55 -4.26 3.51 -11.83
CA SER A 55 -5.17 4.65 -11.86
C SER A 55 -5.89 4.80 -13.20
N ALA A 56 -5.33 4.33 -14.31
CA ALA A 56 -5.85 4.60 -15.65
C ALA A 56 -7.32 4.17 -15.82
N ASP A 57 -7.67 2.97 -15.35
CA ASP A 57 -9.03 2.44 -15.44
C ASP A 57 -10.01 3.26 -14.59
N LEU A 58 -9.63 3.57 -13.34
CA LEU A 58 -10.44 4.39 -12.44
C LEU A 58 -10.65 5.81 -12.99
N LEU A 59 -9.60 6.39 -13.58
CA LEU A 59 -9.67 7.72 -14.17
C LEU A 59 -10.48 7.73 -15.47
N TYR A 60 -10.45 6.65 -16.24
CA TYR A 60 -11.28 6.46 -17.43
C TYR A 60 -12.76 6.47 -17.05
N ASP A 61 -13.15 5.67 -16.05
CA ASP A 61 -14.52 5.59 -15.55
C ASP A 61 -15.00 6.91 -14.92
N ALA A 62 -14.11 7.62 -14.22
CA ALA A 62 -14.41 8.93 -13.65
C ALA A 62 -14.57 10.04 -14.70
N GLY A 63 -13.94 9.91 -15.87
CA GLY A 63 -13.97 10.92 -16.93
C GLY A 63 -13.55 12.31 -16.44
N ASN A 64 -14.43 13.31 -16.61
CA ASN A 64 -14.21 14.71 -16.19
C ASN A 64 -14.94 15.07 -14.88
N ALA A 65 -15.37 14.08 -14.10
CA ALA A 65 -16.09 14.33 -12.85
C ALA A 65 -15.22 15.08 -11.83
N LYS A 66 -15.86 15.99 -11.10
CA LYS A 66 -15.22 16.78 -10.05
C LYS A 66 -15.17 15.97 -8.74
N PRO A 67 -14.20 16.27 -7.85
CA PRO A 67 -14.17 15.66 -6.52
C PRO A 67 -15.52 15.77 -5.81
N GLY A 68 -16.00 14.66 -5.25
CA GLY A 68 -17.29 14.58 -4.56
C GLY A 68 -18.50 14.25 -5.44
N ASP A 69 -18.35 14.22 -6.77
CA ASP A 69 -19.39 13.74 -7.68
C ASP A 69 -19.75 12.26 -7.40
N GLU A 70 -20.97 11.87 -7.75
CA GLU A 70 -21.48 10.52 -7.47
C GLU A 70 -20.63 9.39 -8.07
N VAL A 71 -19.96 9.63 -9.21
CA VAL A 71 -19.06 8.63 -9.80
C VAL A 71 -17.88 8.29 -8.88
N TRP A 72 -17.28 9.29 -8.24
CA TRP A 72 -16.18 9.08 -7.30
C TRP A 72 -16.64 8.32 -6.05
N LYS A 73 -17.88 8.55 -5.60
CA LYS A 73 -18.46 7.78 -4.49
C LYS A 73 -18.65 6.30 -4.85
N LYS A 74 -19.09 6.02 -6.08
CA LYS A 74 -19.25 4.64 -6.59
C LYS A 74 -17.90 3.94 -6.72
N LEU A 75 -16.92 4.56 -7.37
CA LEU A 75 -15.57 4.03 -7.51
C LEU A 75 -14.92 3.78 -6.13
N ALA A 76 -15.08 4.72 -5.18
CA ALA A 76 -14.60 4.52 -3.82
C ALA A 76 -15.25 3.32 -3.13
N ALA A 77 -16.55 3.09 -3.34
CA ALA A 77 -17.26 1.96 -2.76
C ALA A 77 -16.83 0.62 -3.39
N GLU A 78 -16.61 0.58 -4.70
CA GLU A 78 -16.13 -0.60 -5.43
C GLU A 78 -14.72 -1.00 -4.97
N VAL A 79 -13.79 -0.04 -4.91
CA VAL A 79 -12.43 -0.28 -4.43
C VAL A 79 -12.44 -0.67 -2.94
N MET A 80 -13.25 0.01 -2.11
CA MET A 80 -13.36 -0.36 -0.69
C MET A 80 -13.95 -1.75 -0.47
N ALA A 81 -14.81 -2.26 -1.36
CA ALA A 81 -15.32 -3.62 -1.27
C ALA A 81 -14.19 -4.66 -1.41
N ASN A 82 -13.23 -4.42 -2.31
CA ASN A 82 -12.03 -5.26 -2.42
C ASN A 82 -11.15 -5.14 -1.16
N VAL A 83 -10.86 -3.91 -0.73
CA VAL A 83 -10.09 -3.66 0.50
C VAL A 83 -10.71 -4.37 1.71
N LEU A 84 -12.04 -4.39 1.84
CA LEU A 84 -12.76 -5.14 2.86
C LEU A 84 -12.56 -6.65 2.75
N GLY A 85 -12.66 -7.20 1.54
CA GLY A 85 -12.46 -8.63 1.26
C GLY A 85 -11.05 -9.11 1.63
N GLN A 86 -10.07 -8.22 1.54
CA GLN A 86 -8.65 -8.48 1.84
C GLN A 86 -8.25 -8.04 3.27
N HIS A 87 -9.21 -7.94 4.19
CA HIS A 87 -8.97 -7.54 5.58
C HIS A 87 -8.19 -6.22 5.69
N TYR A 88 -8.54 -5.26 4.85
CA TYR A 88 -7.93 -3.92 4.76
C TYR A 88 -6.46 -3.91 4.34
N PHE A 89 -5.92 -5.05 3.91
CA PHE A 89 -4.50 -5.25 3.68
C PHE A 89 -3.65 -4.86 4.90
N THR A 90 -4.24 -4.74 6.09
CA THR A 90 -3.58 -4.09 7.24
C THR A 90 -3.66 -4.99 8.45
N GLU A 91 -2.51 -5.27 9.06
CA GLU A 91 -2.43 -5.91 10.37
C GLU A 91 -2.06 -4.87 11.44
N PHE A 92 -2.68 -4.97 12.61
CA PHE A 92 -2.39 -4.11 13.77
C PHE A 92 -2.19 -4.97 15.01
N TRP A 93 -1.13 -4.68 15.76
CA TRP A 93 -0.66 -5.50 16.87
C TRP A 93 -0.41 -4.66 18.11
N HIS A 94 -0.83 -5.20 19.26
CA HIS A 94 -0.56 -4.67 20.59
C HIS A 94 0.05 -5.78 21.44
N ASN A 95 1.30 -5.62 21.89
CA ASN A 95 2.00 -6.61 22.73
C ASN A 95 1.94 -8.05 22.17
N GLY A 96 2.07 -8.21 20.85
CA GLY A 96 2.03 -9.51 20.17
C GLY A 96 0.63 -10.08 19.92
N GLN A 97 -0.43 -9.37 20.33
CA GLN A 97 -1.82 -9.75 20.06
C GLN A 97 -2.40 -8.90 18.92
N LYS A 98 -3.09 -9.55 17.98
CA LYS A 98 -3.75 -8.88 16.85
C LYS A 98 -4.94 -8.06 17.36
N VAL A 99 -4.94 -6.76 17.10
CA VAL A 99 -6.06 -5.86 17.38
C VAL A 99 -7.00 -5.88 16.18
N LYS A 100 -8.30 -6.04 16.44
CA LYS A 100 -9.32 -6.10 15.40
C LYS A 100 -9.74 -4.69 14.99
N PHE A 101 -10.08 -4.52 13.72
CA PHE A 101 -10.80 -3.37 13.20
C PHE A 101 -12.32 -3.60 13.25
N LEU A 102 -13.12 -2.54 13.14
CA LEU A 102 -14.55 -2.72 12.85
C LEU A 102 -14.72 -3.38 11.48
N ASN A 103 -15.85 -4.05 11.28
CA ASN A 103 -16.13 -4.81 10.05
C ASN A 103 -16.38 -3.92 8.82
N ARG A 104 -16.58 -2.60 9.01
CA ARG A 104 -16.86 -1.68 7.90
C ARG A 104 -16.43 -0.24 8.22
N PRO A 105 -15.50 0.34 7.45
CA PRO A 105 -15.24 1.78 7.42
C PRO A 105 -16.50 2.54 6.97
N THR A 106 -16.89 3.57 7.72
CA THR A 106 -18.01 4.45 7.35
C THR A 106 -17.55 5.74 6.68
N VAL A 107 -16.26 6.04 6.75
CA VAL A 107 -15.64 7.23 6.17
C VAL A 107 -14.60 6.79 5.16
N TYR A 108 -14.92 6.97 3.88
CA TYR A 108 -14.02 6.77 2.77
C TYR A 108 -14.43 7.64 1.57
N GLY A 109 -13.50 7.88 0.67
CA GLY A 109 -13.70 8.64 -0.54
C GLY A 109 -12.57 8.40 -1.51
N MET A 110 -12.82 8.73 -2.78
CA MET A 110 -11.83 8.65 -3.84
C MET A 110 -11.82 9.96 -4.62
N GLU A 111 -10.65 10.36 -5.10
CA GLU A 111 -10.48 11.53 -5.94
C GLU A 111 -9.35 11.35 -6.94
N ARG A 112 -9.30 12.24 -7.94
CA ARG A 112 -8.17 12.38 -8.85
C ARG A 112 -7.15 13.35 -8.27
N ASP A 113 -5.89 12.95 -8.27
CA ASP A 113 -4.73 13.78 -7.96
C ASP A 113 -3.75 13.68 -9.14
N GLY A 114 -3.78 14.67 -10.04
CA GLY A 114 -3.05 14.61 -11.31
C GLY A 114 -3.45 13.41 -12.16
N HIS A 115 -2.50 12.50 -12.41
CA HIS A 115 -2.68 11.25 -13.15
C HIS A 115 -2.94 10.04 -12.26
N GLN A 116 -3.17 10.26 -10.97
CA GLN A 116 -3.35 9.20 -9.98
C GLN A 116 -4.75 9.23 -9.38
N ALA A 117 -5.25 8.04 -9.05
CA ALA A 117 -6.42 7.84 -8.23
C ALA A 117 -5.99 7.72 -6.75
N VAL A 118 -6.72 8.42 -5.89
CA VAL A 118 -6.42 8.50 -4.46
C VAL A 118 -7.60 8.00 -3.67
N LEU A 119 -7.40 6.93 -2.92
CA LEU A 119 -8.36 6.44 -1.95
C LEU A 119 -8.00 6.98 -0.56
N THR A 120 -8.94 7.63 0.11
CA THR A 120 -8.81 8.06 1.51
C THR A 120 -9.87 7.40 2.36
N PHE A 121 -9.51 6.86 3.52
CA PHE A 121 -10.45 6.22 4.43
C PHE A 121 -9.98 6.23 5.89
N ILE A 122 -10.93 6.06 6.82
CA ILE A 122 -10.62 5.82 8.23
C ILE A 122 -10.86 4.35 8.52
N LEU A 123 -9.84 3.68 9.05
CA LEU A 123 -9.87 2.31 9.51
C LEU A 123 -9.98 2.29 11.05
N PRO A 124 -11.19 2.23 11.61
CA PRO A 124 -11.40 2.26 13.06
C PRO A 124 -11.05 0.91 13.71
N LEU A 125 -10.38 0.97 14.86
CA LEU A 125 -10.22 -0.18 15.73
C LEU A 125 -11.58 -0.60 16.30
N ALA A 126 -11.78 -1.91 16.48
CA ALA A 126 -12.99 -2.45 17.10
C ALA A 126 -13.15 -1.99 18.55
N GLN A 127 -12.03 -1.75 19.23
CA GLN A 127 -11.97 -1.18 20.58
C GLN A 127 -10.84 -0.16 20.63
N PRO A 128 -11.07 1.07 21.13
CA PRO A 128 -10.00 2.02 21.39
C PRO A 128 -8.94 1.44 22.33
N GLN A 129 -7.67 1.74 22.06
CA GLN A 129 -6.51 1.17 22.76
C GLN A 129 -5.82 2.25 23.61
N PRO A 130 -5.43 1.97 24.86
CA PRO A 130 -4.82 2.97 25.74
C PRO A 130 -3.42 3.37 25.26
N LEU A 131 -3.03 4.64 25.32
CA LEU A 131 -1.71 5.07 24.83
C LEU A 131 -0.59 4.94 25.86
N ALA A 132 -0.84 5.27 27.13
CA ALA A 132 0.22 5.43 28.13
C ALA A 132 1.07 4.16 28.32
N GLY A 133 2.38 4.30 28.14
CA GLY A 133 3.35 3.21 28.23
C GLY A 133 3.18 2.07 27.20
N GLN A 134 2.31 2.24 26.19
CA GLN A 134 2.02 1.18 25.23
C GLN A 134 2.87 1.24 23.96
N LYS A 135 3.00 0.08 23.32
CA LYS A 135 3.63 -0.09 22.01
C LYS A 135 2.65 -0.76 21.04
N TYR A 136 2.54 -0.17 19.86
CA TYR A 136 1.75 -0.69 18.75
C TYR A 136 2.62 -0.88 17.51
N ILE A 137 2.30 -1.92 16.73
CA ILE A 137 2.96 -2.18 15.45
C ILE A 137 1.86 -2.43 14.42
N PHE A 138 1.96 -1.82 13.25
CA PHE A 138 1.08 -2.13 12.14
C PHE A 138 1.81 -2.12 10.80
N SER A 139 1.25 -2.86 9.86
CA SER A 139 1.76 -2.98 8.49
C SER A 139 0.59 -3.05 7.53
N THR A 140 0.76 -2.43 6.37
CA THR A 140 -0.19 -2.50 5.26
C THR A 140 0.52 -3.14 4.07
N PHE A 141 0.02 -4.28 3.57
CA PHE A 141 0.63 -5.06 2.50
C PHE A 141 -0.40 -5.97 1.80
N ASP A 142 -0.17 -6.23 0.53
CA ASP A 142 -0.83 -7.29 -0.21
C ASP A 142 -0.18 -8.66 0.09
N PRO A 143 -0.90 -9.65 0.64
CA PRO A 143 -0.31 -10.95 0.99
C PRO A 143 0.42 -11.65 -0.17
N SER A 144 -0.05 -11.46 -1.41
CA SER A 144 0.53 -12.08 -2.60
C SER A 144 1.78 -11.38 -3.15
N TYR A 145 2.07 -10.15 -2.67
CA TYR A 145 3.11 -9.26 -3.22
C TYR A 145 2.89 -8.88 -4.69
N TYR A 146 1.64 -8.97 -5.17
CA TYR A 146 1.24 -8.44 -6.47
C TYR A 146 1.22 -6.91 -6.47
N VAL A 147 0.80 -6.32 -5.35
CA VAL A 147 0.81 -4.87 -5.12
C VAL A 147 1.87 -4.50 -4.08
N ASP A 148 2.84 -3.66 -4.44
CA ASP A 148 3.72 -3.04 -3.46
C ASP A 148 3.01 -1.88 -2.78
N MET A 149 2.90 -1.97 -1.46
CA MET A 149 2.24 -0.98 -0.64
C MET A 149 3.26 -0.40 0.33
N SER A 150 3.74 0.80 0.04
CA SER A 150 4.88 1.38 0.75
C SER A 150 4.74 2.89 1.02
N TYR A 151 5.27 3.33 2.15
CA TYR A 151 5.55 4.72 2.47
C TYR A 151 6.75 5.18 1.66
N ALA A 152 6.57 6.26 0.89
CA ALA A 152 7.66 6.87 0.12
C ALA A 152 8.71 7.49 1.04
N GLU A 153 8.27 8.10 2.14
CA GLU A 153 9.13 8.66 3.18
C GLU A 153 8.67 8.23 4.58
N GLU A 154 9.59 8.11 5.55
CA GLU A 154 9.22 7.78 6.94
C GLU A 154 8.21 8.78 7.54
N LYS A 155 8.24 10.04 7.10
CA LYS A 155 7.33 11.11 7.55
C LYS A 155 5.90 10.98 7.02
N ASP A 156 5.64 10.05 6.11
CA ASP A 156 4.27 9.78 5.62
C ASP A 156 3.45 8.94 6.64
N ALA A 157 4.09 8.39 7.68
CA ALA A 157 3.41 7.90 8.88
C ALA A 157 3.50 8.95 10.01
N THR A 158 2.37 9.40 10.52
CA THR A 158 2.29 10.58 11.40
C THR A 158 1.45 10.37 12.66
N LEU A 159 1.75 11.19 13.68
CA LEU A 159 0.98 11.33 14.92
C LEU A 159 0.28 12.69 14.96
N PRO A 160 -0.93 12.77 15.54
CA PRO A 160 -1.55 14.04 15.88
C PRO A 160 -0.60 14.91 16.71
N SER A 161 -0.58 16.22 16.47
CA SER A 161 0.35 17.14 17.14
C SER A 161 0.29 17.07 18.68
N ALA A 162 -0.88 16.78 19.25
CA ALA A 162 -1.07 16.60 20.69
C ALA A 162 -0.27 15.41 21.28
N LEU A 163 -0.02 14.37 20.47
CA LEU A 163 0.66 13.15 20.92
C LEU A 163 2.18 13.19 20.70
N GLN A 164 2.69 14.05 19.83
CA GLN A 164 4.12 14.08 19.45
C GLN A 164 5.08 14.33 20.63
N LYS A 165 4.59 14.89 21.74
CA LYS A 165 5.39 15.10 22.98
C LYS A 165 5.54 13.84 23.85
N ARG A 166 4.63 12.87 23.72
CA ARG A 166 4.57 11.66 24.58
C ARG A 166 4.68 10.36 23.79
N CYS A 167 4.47 10.40 22.49
CA CYS A 167 4.56 9.26 21.60
C CYS A 167 5.56 9.53 20.48
N LYS A 168 6.22 8.47 20.03
CA LYS A 168 7.08 8.43 18.85
C LYS A 168 6.48 7.48 17.82
N ILE A 169 6.65 7.82 16.56
CA ILE A 169 6.29 6.98 15.42
C ILE A 169 7.53 6.77 14.56
N ALA A 170 7.72 5.56 14.05
CA ALA A 170 8.82 5.21 13.18
C ALA A 170 8.35 4.20 12.13
N VAL A 171 8.85 4.34 10.89
CA VAL A 171 8.65 3.37 9.81
C VAL A 171 9.94 2.57 9.66
N HIS A 172 9.83 1.25 9.59
CA HIS A 172 10.94 0.35 9.36
C HIS A 172 10.71 -0.42 8.06
N THR A 173 11.63 -0.28 7.11
CA THR A 173 11.63 -1.05 5.86
C THR A 173 12.40 -2.36 6.05
N PRO A 174 11.77 -3.52 5.81
CA PRO A 174 12.47 -4.80 5.93
C PRO A 174 13.52 -4.96 4.83
N GLN A 175 14.44 -5.88 5.05
CA GLN A 175 15.40 -6.35 4.04
C GLN A 175 15.12 -7.84 3.78
N PRO A 176 14.33 -8.17 2.74
CA PRO A 176 14.08 -9.55 2.37
C PRO A 176 15.38 -10.30 2.05
N SER A 177 15.40 -11.61 2.29
CA SER A 177 16.56 -12.45 1.93
C SER A 177 16.70 -12.57 0.41
N GLU A 178 17.91 -12.90 -0.07
CA GLU A 178 18.13 -13.20 -1.50
C GLU A 178 17.22 -14.32 -2.01
N GLU A 179 16.93 -15.33 -1.18
CA GLU A 179 15.99 -16.39 -1.50
C GLU A 179 14.57 -15.85 -1.72
N THR A 180 14.10 -14.97 -0.84
CA THR A 180 12.77 -14.34 -0.95
C THR A 180 12.68 -13.47 -2.21
N LEU A 181 13.74 -12.72 -2.52
CA LEU A 181 13.83 -11.90 -3.73
C LEU A 181 13.79 -12.77 -5.00
N ASN A 182 14.60 -13.83 -5.03
CA ASN A 182 14.64 -14.76 -6.17
C ASN A 182 13.31 -15.48 -6.36
N PHE A 183 12.62 -15.83 -5.27
CA PHE A 183 11.29 -16.41 -5.33
C PHE A 183 10.26 -15.43 -5.91
N ALA A 184 10.23 -14.18 -5.43
CA ALA A 184 9.31 -13.16 -5.97
C ALA A 184 9.50 -12.95 -7.48
N LEU A 185 10.75 -12.88 -7.95
CA LEU A 185 11.09 -12.80 -9.38
C LEU A 185 10.72 -14.07 -10.18
N SER A 186 10.51 -15.20 -9.51
CA SER A 186 10.13 -16.45 -10.18
C SER A 186 8.62 -16.57 -10.43
N LEU A 187 7.78 -15.77 -9.75
CA LEU A 187 6.33 -15.91 -9.79
C LEU A 187 5.72 -15.67 -11.18
N ASP A 188 6.33 -14.83 -12.01
CA ASP A 188 5.90 -14.66 -13.41
C ASP A 188 6.06 -15.92 -14.26
N LYS A 189 6.72 -16.96 -13.74
CA LYS A 189 6.87 -18.27 -14.41
C LYS A 189 5.88 -19.32 -13.89
N ALA A 190 5.27 -19.12 -12.73
CA ALA A 190 4.57 -20.15 -11.97
C ALA A 190 3.20 -19.74 -11.39
N ASP A 191 2.68 -18.55 -11.76
CA ASP A 191 1.50 -17.89 -11.17
C ASP A 191 1.67 -17.57 -9.67
N ALA A 192 0.60 -17.02 -9.05
CA ALA A 192 0.59 -16.45 -7.70
C ALA A 192 1.15 -17.38 -6.60
N PRO A 193 1.79 -16.83 -5.55
CA PRO A 193 2.35 -17.63 -4.47
C PRO A 193 1.23 -18.35 -3.69
N PRO A 194 1.54 -19.48 -3.00
CA PRO A 194 0.62 -20.08 -2.04
C PRO A 194 0.14 -19.04 -1.01
N GLU A 195 -1.16 -19.01 -0.72
CA GLU A 195 -1.76 -18.02 0.18
C GLU A 195 -1.16 -18.07 1.60
N ASP A 196 -0.72 -19.24 2.06
CA ASP A 196 -0.11 -19.44 3.39
C ASP A 196 1.32 -18.93 3.50
N MET A 197 1.94 -18.52 2.39
CA MET A 197 3.30 -17.99 2.36
C MET A 197 3.39 -16.54 2.87
N ASP A 198 2.29 -15.77 2.81
CA ASP A 198 2.24 -14.34 3.16
C ASP A 198 3.46 -13.58 2.58
N LEU A 199 3.78 -13.81 1.30
CA LEU A 199 5.01 -13.30 0.68
C LEU A 199 5.16 -11.80 0.87
N GLY A 200 4.07 -11.04 0.68
CA GLY A 200 4.09 -9.58 0.85
C GLY A 200 4.48 -9.12 2.25
N LYS A 201 4.26 -9.95 3.28
CA LYS A 201 4.70 -9.64 4.65
C LYS A 201 6.21 -9.55 4.78
N GLN A 202 6.97 -10.26 3.94
CA GLN A 202 8.44 -10.20 3.93
C GLN A 202 8.95 -8.85 3.40
N PHE A 203 8.15 -8.16 2.59
CA PHE A 203 8.44 -6.87 1.99
C PHE A 203 7.76 -5.69 2.71
N ALA A 204 6.76 -5.99 3.55
CA ALA A 204 5.93 -5.00 4.23
C ALA A 204 6.71 -4.12 5.21
N GLN A 205 6.61 -2.80 5.02
CA GLN A 205 7.09 -1.85 6.02
C GLN A 205 6.30 -1.98 7.34
N GLN A 206 7.00 -1.82 8.45
CA GLN A 206 6.43 -1.85 9.79
C GLN A 206 6.42 -0.47 10.40
N VAL A 207 5.24 0.01 10.80
CA VAL A 207 5.11 1.25 11.57
C VAL A 207 5.02 0.91 13.05
N THR A 208 5.91 1.48 13.85
CA THR A 208 5.89 1.35 15.32
C THR A 208 5.44 2.66 15.94
N VAL A 209 4.43 2.59 16.82
CA VAL A 209 4.03 3.68 17.70
C VAL A 209 4.40 3.32 19.13
N GLN A 210 5.23 4.14 19.77
CA GLN A 210 5.65 3.96 21.16
C GLN A 210 5.29 5.19 21.97
N CYS A 211 4.52 5.02 23.04
CA CYS A 211 4.15 6.08 23.95
C CYS A 211 4.80 5.87 25.33
N GLN A 212 5.08 6.99 26.01
CA GLN A 212 5.62 7.05 27.37
C GLN A 212 4.51 7.13 28.42
#